data_AF-A0A3S4KIV2-F1
#
_entry.id   AF-A0A3S4KIV2-F1
#
_cell.length_a   1.000
_cell.length_b   1.000
_cell.length_c   1.000
_cell.angle_alpha   90.00
_cell.angle_beta   90.00
_cell.angle_gamma   90.00
#
_symmetry.space_group_name_H-M   'P 1'
#
loop_
_entity.id
_entity.type
_entity.pdbx_description
1 polymer ?
#
loop_
_entity_poly.entity_id
_entity_poly.type
_entity_poly.pdbx_seq_one_letter_code
_entity_poly.pdbx_strand_id
1 'polypeptide(L)' 'MLNLFYQVFDRGFMRDGEGREIDFRNTVILMTSNLGSDLLMQQLSEKPETTESELHELIRPLLRDHFQPALLAVSRP' A
#
# COMPACT_ATOMS: atom_id res chain seq x y z
N MET A 1 0.91 -12.96 -3.06
CA MET A 1 0.58 -11.97 -4.12
C MET A 1 1.47 -10.73 -4.08
N LEU A 2 1.68 -10.08 -2.93
CA LEU A 2 2.55 -8.88 -2.81
C LEU A 2 3.97 -9.04 -3.40
N ASN A 3 4.56 -10.24 -3.28
CA ASN A 3 5.90 -10.53 -3.81
C ASN A 3 6.02 -10.32 -5.34
N LEU A 4 4.93 -10.46 -6.08
CA LEU A 4 4.90 -10.26 -7.51
C LEU A 4 5.00 -8.77 -7.87
N PHE A 5 4.34 -7.91 -7.08
CA PHE A 5 4.40 -6.46 -7.28
C PHE A 5 5.75 -5.88 -6.89
N TYR A 6 6.45 -6.46 -5.90
CA TYR A 6 7.82 -6.02 -5.58
C TYR A 6 8.77 -6.14 -6.78
N GLN A 7 8.64 -7.20 -7.59
CA GLN A 7 9.45 -7.35 -8.80
C GLN A 7 9.18 -6.23 -9.81
N VAL A 8 7.91 -5.82 -9.93
CA VAL A 8 7.51 -4.73 -10.83
C VAL A 8 8.05 -3.38 -10.33
N PHE A 9 7.93 -3.08 -9.04
CA PHE A 9 8.43 -1.82 -8.48
C PHE A 9 9.95 -1.72 -8.53
N ASP A 10 10.67 -2.83 -8.40
CA ASP A 10 12.14 -2.86 -8.44
C ASP A 10 12.68 -2.84 -9.87
N ARG A 11 12.09 -3.62 -10.79
CA ARG A 11 12.66 -3.88 -12.11
C ARG A 11 11.92 -3.23 -13.28
N GLY A 12 10.67 -2.82 -13.08
CA GLY A 12 9.81 -2.28 -14.13
C GLY A 12 9.25 -3.33 -15.11
N PHE A 13 9.47 -4.62 -14.88
CA PHE A 13 8.93 -5.72 -15.69
C PHE A 13 8.58 -6.95 -14.84
N MET A 14 7.70 -7.81 -15.36
CA MET A 14 7.27 -9.07 -14.74
C MET A 14 7.27 -10.19 -15.76
N ARG A 15 7.48 -11.44 -15.33
CA ARG A 15 7.18 -12.62 -16.17
C ARG A 15 5.86 -13.25 -15.79
N ASP A 16 5.01 -13.51 -16.79
CA ASP A 16 3.77 -14.26 -16.58
C ASP A 16 4.04 -15.77 -16.43
N GLY A 17 2.98 -16.57 -16.22
CA GLY A 17 3.08 -18.02 -16.05
C GLY A 17 3.57 -18.79 -17.29
N GLU A 18 3.60 -18.14 -18.45
CA GLU A 18 4.13 -18.71 -19.70
C GLU A 18 5.55 -18.21 -20.00
N GLY A 19 6.13 -17.41 -19.11
CA GLY A 19 7.48 -16.88 -19.21
C GLY A 19 7.61 -15.64 -20.09
N ARG A 20 6.49 -15.04 -20.53
CA ARG A 20 6.49 -13.80 -21.32
C ARG A 20 6.83 -12.62 -20.43
N GLU A 21 7.67 -11.72 -20.92
CA GLU A 21 8.05 -10.51 -20.20
C GLU A 21 7.05 -9.39 -20.48
N ILE A 22 6.53 -8.79 -19.42
CA ILE A 22 5.53 -7.71 -19.44
C ILE A 22 6.20 -6.45 -18.88
N ASP A 23 6.21 -5.39 -19.68
CA ASP A 23 6.78 -4.08 -19.31
C ASP A 23 5.75 -3.20 -18.58
N PHE A 24 6.13 -2.67 -17.43
CA PHE A 24 5.32 -1.81 -16.57
C PHE A 24 5.89 -0.39 -16.42
N ARG A 25 6.97 -0.02 -17.14
CA ARG A 25 7.65 1.27 -16.99
C ARG A 25 6.77 2.48 -17.29
N ASN A 26 5.68 2.30 -18.03
CA ASN A 26 4.72 3.34 -18.38
C ASN A 26 3.30 3.04 -17.86
N THR A 27 3.22 2.37 -16.71
CA THR A 27 1.98 1.90 -16.10
C THR A 27 1.83 2.45 -14.68
N VAL A 28 0.65 3.01 -14.38
CA VAL A 28 0.28 3.38 -12.99
C VAL A 28 -0.37 2.18 -12.32
N ILE A 29 0.19 1.77 -11.18
CA ILE A 29 -0.36 0.69 -10.35
C ILE A 29 -1.05 1.32 -9.15
N LEU A 30 -2.37 1.18 -9.09
CA LEU A 30 -3.17 1.56 -7.92
C LEU A 30 -3.51 0.30 -7.13
N MET A 31 -3.10 0.26 -5.86
CA MET A 31 -3.45 -0.82 -4.93
C MET A 31 -4.31 -0.25 -3.82
N THR A 32 -5.35 -1.01 -3.45
CA THR A 32 -6.21 -0.69 -2.32
C THR A 32 -6.19 -1.85 -1.33
N SER A 33 -6.45 -1.55 -0.07
CA SER A 33 -6.55 -2.54 1.00
C SER A 33 -7.62 -2.11 1.98
N ASN A 34 -8.27 -3.09 2.60
CA ASN A 34 -9.14 -2.91 3.75
C ASN A 34 -8.35 -2.94 5.08
N LEU A 35 -7.02 -2.99 5.04
CA LEU A 35 -6.18 -2.98 6.23
C LEU A 35 -6.40 -1.70 7.04
N GLY A 36 -6.73 -1.86 8.32
CA GLY A 36 -6.97 -0.74 9.24
C GLY A 36 -8.37 -0.15 9.17
N SER A 37 -9.27 -0.62 8.30
CA SER A 37 -10.65 -0.11 8.21
C SER A 37 -11.39 -0.16 9.54
N ASP A 38 -11.32 -1.28 10.27
CA ASP A 38 -12.01 -1.42 11.56
C ASP A 38 -11.48 -0.44 12.61
N LEU A 39 -10.16 -0.23 12.63
CA LEU A 39 -9.49 0.69 13.55
C LEU A 39 -9.89 2.15 13.26
N LEU A 40 -9.93 2.53 11.99
CA LEU A 40 -10.40 3.86 11.56
C LEU A 40 -11.87 4.08 11.92
N MET A 41 -12.74 3.09 11.64
CA MET A 41 -14.17 3.16 11.95
C MET A 41 -14.41 3.30 13.45
N GLN A 42 -13.69 2.54 14.27
CA GLN A 42 -13.78 2.64 15.73
C GLN A 42 -13.33 4.02 16.21
N GLN A 43 -12.17 4.50 15.77
CA GLN A 43 -11.63 5.81 16.17
C GLN A 43 -12.61 6.95 15.82
N LEU A 44 -13.18 6.94 14.62
CA LEU A 44 -14.14 7.97 14.19
C LEU A 44 -15.50 7.86 14.89
N SER A 45 -15.88 6.67 15.34
CA SER A 45 -17.09 6.46 16.14
C SER A 45 -16.93 7.02 17.56
N GLU A 46 -15.75 6.83 18.17
CA GLU A 46 -15.44 7.30 19.52
C GLU A 46 -15.08 8.79 19.57
N LYS A 47 -14.39 9.29 18.54
CA LYS A 47 -13.91 10.68 18.41
C LYS A 47 -14.12 11.20 16.99
N PRO A 48 -15.34 11.65 16.64
CA PRO A 48 -15.66 12.12 15.29
C PRO A 48 -14.81 13.31 14.81
N GLU A 49 -14.27 14.10 15.74
CA GLU A 49 -13.38 15.23 15.47
C GLU A 49 -11.92 14.84 15.21
N THR A 50 -11.58 13.55 15.22
CA THR A 50 -10.23 13.06 14.92
C THR A 50 -9.78 13.57 13.56
N THR A 51 -8.63 14.23 13.53
CA THR A 51 -8.05 14.80 12.32
C THR A 51 -7.45 13.72 11.42
N GLU A 52 -7.32 14.01 10.12
CA GLU A 52 -6.65 13.10 9.17
C GLU A 52 -5.22 12.74 9.61
N SER A 53 -4.49 13.71 10.19
CA SER A 53 -3.13 13.46 10.69
C SER A 53 -3.10 12.44 11.84
N GLU A 54 -4.09 12.48 12.73
CA GLU A 54 -4.21 11.52 13.83
C GLU A 54 -4.60 10.14 13.32
N LEU A 55 -5.50 10.06 12.34
CA LEU A 55 -5.84 8.79 11.68
C LEU A 55 -4.61 8.19 10.96
N HIS A 56 -3.82 9.03 10.28
CA HIS A 56 -2.58 8.58 9.65
C HIS A 56 -1.59 8.02 10.67
N GLU A 57 -1.34 8.70 11.77
CA GLU A 57 -0.44 8.20 12.82
C GLU A 57 -0.98 6.93 13.49
N LEU A 58 -2.30 6.80 13.62
CA LEU A 58 -2.96 5.60 14.15
C LEU A 58 -2.73 4.36 13.27
N ILE A 59 -2.86 4.49 11.94
CA ILE A 59 -2.71 3.36 11.02
C ILE A 59 -1.25 3.09 10.63
N ARG A 60 -0.35 4.07 10.81
CA ARG A 60 1.05 3.99 10.36
C ARG A 60 1.80 2.75 10.86
N PRO A 61 1.69 2.33 12.14
CA PRO A 61 2.34 1.11 12.63
C PRO A 61 1.82 -0.13 11.91
N LEU A 62 0.50 -0.24 11.75
CA LEU A 62 -0.14 -1.37 11.06
C LEU A 62 0.32 -1.48 9.60
N LEU A 63 0.43 -0.35 8.90
CA LEU A 63 0.94 -0.30 7.53
C LEU A 63 2.41 -0.75 7.46
N ARG A 64 3.27 -0.30 8.39
CA ARG A 64 4.69 -0.67 8.45
C ARG A 64 4.91 -2.15 8.75
N ASP A 65 4.06 -2.74 9.58
CA ASP A 65 4.17 -4.15 9.93
C ASP A 65 3.70 -5.06 8.78
N HIS A 66 2.71 -4.61 8.01
CA HIS A 66 2.13 -5.41 6.93
C HIS A 66 2.84 -5.25 5.58
N PHE A 67 3.25 -4.03 5.22
CA PHE A 67 3.85 -3.71 3.93
C PHE A 67 5.36 -3.49 4.03
N GLN A 68 6.11 -3.96 3.04
CA GLN A 68 7.54 -3.67 2.96
C GLN A 68 7.77 -2.16 2.82
N PRO A 69 8.89 -1.62 3.35
CA PRO A 69 9.19 -0.18 3.25
C PRO A 69 9.14 0.36 1.82
N ALA A 70 9.51 -0.47 0.83
CA ALA A 70 9.46 -0.12 -0.59
C ALA A 70 8.05 0.27 -1.09
N LEU A 71 6.97 -0.22 -0.47
CA LEU A 71 5.60 0.17 -0.82
C LEU A 71 5.14 1.44 -0.10
N LEU A 72 5.72 1.73 1.07
CA LEU A 72 5.35 2.89 1.88
C LEU A 72 6.16 4.12 1.52
N ALA A 73 7.36 3.95 0.96
CA ALA A 73 8.27 5.03 0.58
C ALA A 73 7.84 5.77 -0.71
N VAL A 74 6.88 5.23 -1.47
CA VAL A 74 6.47 5.79 -2.78
C VAL A 74 5.45 6.93 -2.63
N SER A 75 4.96 7.24 -1.43
CA SER A 75 4.22 8.48 -1.19
C SER A 75 5.20 9.66 -1.18
N ARG A 76 5.62 10.13 -2.36
CA ARG A 76 6.20 11.46 -2.46
C ARG A 76 5.10 12.48 -2.04
N PRO A 77 5.43 13.51 -1.25
CA PRO A 77 4.47 14.58 -0.97
C PRO A 77 3.97 15.24 -2.25
#